data_AF-A0A4R0N7Y2-F1
#
_entry.id   AF-A0A4R0N7Y2-F1
#
_cell.length_a   1.000
_cell.length_b   1.000
_cell.length_c   1.000
_cell.angle_alpha   90.00
_cell.angle_beta   90.00
_cell.angle_gamma   90.00
#
_symmetry.space_group_name_H-M   'P 1'
#
loop_
_entity.id
_entity.type
_entity.pdbx_description
1 polymer ?
#
loop_
_entity_poly.entity_id
_entity_poly.type
_entity_poly.pdbx_seq_one_letter_code
_entity_poly.pdbx_strand_id
1 'polypeptide(L)'
;MEFNYFFGPDKSPFAISAEGKIQQELSTPFHGIISRGLLDHGCSIWNTHSHLLEYGNDDLLTEEWIILKQNATQCGVLSFAQSTLAAKKYVETNTKVAKVELWNIKEGHTSSVWKVTPANEEPFVLNIARDQVAGEELKTLSTHLKKITDEGDTSHLAKVYDIVEIEDEQLPIKVVLTKNEWINDSFEIHSRINLKTNEEELLLVERFITDAQKPAEITSILGRVFNATETQQIKKEILNFLTQATTCLSHTPVININDGDVVWNGEKAVVIAIN
;
A
#
# COMPACT_ATOMS: atom_id res chain seq x y z
N MET A 1 15.09 -12.99 16.18
CA MET A 1 14.57 -13.00 14.80
C MET A 1 15.43 -12.06 13.97
N GLU A 2 15.91 -12.51 12.83
CA GLU A 2 16.69 -11.71 11.86
C GLU A 2 15.72 -11.10 10.83
N PHE A 3 15.91 -9.81 10.53
CA PHE A 3 15.11 -9.08 9.54
C PHE A 3 15.99 -8.58 8.40
N ASN A 4 15.56 -8.82 7.17
CA ASN A 4 16.10 -8.14 5.99
C ASN A 4 15.07 -7.15 5.47
N TYR A 5 15.49 -5.90 5.32
CA TYR A 5 14.59 -4.82 4.95
C TYR A 5 14.84 -4.39 3.51
N PHE A 6 13.75 -4.24 2.76
CA PHE A 6 13.77 -3.80 1.37
C PHE A 6 12.67 -2.77 1.12
N PHE A 7 12.87 -1.91 0.12
CA PHE A 7 11.86 -0.95 -0.32
C PHE A 7 11.79 -0.84 -1.83
N GLY A 8 10.66 -0.31 -2.30
CA GLY A 8 10.44 0.10 -3.68
C GLY A 8 10.33 -1.06 -4.68
N PRO A 9 10.00 -0.75 -5.94
CA PRO A 9 9.77 -1.75 -6.97
C PRO A 9 11.03 -2.56 -7.31
N ASP A 10 12.21 -1.97 -7.12
CA ASP A 10 13.51 -2.62 -7.39
C ASP A 10 14.06 -3.43 -6.20
N LYS A 11 13.31 -3.53 -5.09
CA LYS A 11 13.69 -4.29 -3.88
C LYS A 11 15.07 -3.85 -3.35
N SER A 12 15.29 -2.56 -3.21
CA SER A 12 16.54 -1.99 -2.72
C SER A 12 16.68 -2.22 -1.20
N PRO A 13 17.86 -2.66 -0.71
CA PRO A 13 18.05 -2.94 0.71
C PRO A 13 18.17 -1.66 1.54
N PHE A 14 17.78 -1.73 2.81
CA PHE A 14 18.05 -0.69 3.80
C PHE A 14 18.27 -1.27 5.20
N ALA A 15 18.70 -0.41 6.13
CA ALA A 15 18.88 -0.76 7.54
C ALA A 15 18.16 0.22 8.46
N ILE A 16 17.79 -0.26 9.65
CA ILE A 16 17.21 0.54 10.73
C ILE A 16 18.16 0.48 11.92
N SER A 17 18.42 1.64 12.54
CA SER A 17 19.24 1.76 13.73
C SER A 17 18.56 1.16 14.96
N ALA A 18 19.30 0.99 16.06
CA ALA A 18 18.72 0.51 17.32
C ALA A 18 17.63 1.47 17.86
N GLU A 19 17.74 2.75 17.54
CA GLU A 19 16.80 3.82 17.90
C GLU A 19 15.61 3.93 16.92
N GLY A 20 15.46 2.98 15.99
CA GLY A 20 14.33 2.94 15.08
C GLY A 20 14.38 3.97 13.96
N LYS A 21 15.56 4.46 13.56
CA LYS A 21 15.72 5.39 12.43
C LYS A 21 16.27 4.69 11.21
N ILE A 22 15.90 5.13 10.01
CA ILE A 22 16.56 4.63 8.78
C ILE A 22 18.05 5.01 8.80
N GLN A 23 18.93 4.03 8.64
CA GLN A 23 20.35 4.25 8.42
C GLN A 23 20.58 4.42 6.92
N GLN A 24 21.04 5.60 6.50
CA GLN A 24 21.16 5.95 5.09
C GLN A 24 22.61 6.18 4.63
N GLU A 25 22.88 5.80 3.38
CA GLU A 25 23.88 6.48 2.53
C GLU A 25 23.22 7.40 1.47
N LEU A 26 21.99 7.15 0.98
CA LEU A 26 21.24 8.05 0.06
C LEU A 26 19.69 7.79 0.08
N SER A 27 18.91 8.88 0.02
CA SER A 27 17.45 9.08 -0.28
C SER A 27 16.39 8.14 0.35
N THR A 28 15.42 8.71 1.10
CA THR A 28 14.40 7.93 1.84
C THR A 28 13.26 7.60 0.92
N PRO A 29 12.76 6.36 0.92
CA PRO A 29 12.56 5.78 -0.38
C PRO A 29 11.17 5.99 -0.94
N PHE A 30 10.16 6.07 -0.08
CA PHE A 30 8.78 6.03 -0.52
C PHE A 30 7.94 6.86 0.45
N HIS A 31 7.80 8.14 0.14
CA HIS A 31 6.69 9.01 0.54
C HIS A 31 6.17 9.73 -0.71
N GLY A 32 6.09 9.02 -1.85
CA GLY A 32 5.71 9.61 -3.13
C GLY A 32 4.22 9.89 -3.26
N ILE A 33 3.41 9.25 -2.40
CA ILE A 33 1.96 9.43 -2.35
C ILE A 33 1.63 10.10 -1.03
N ILE A 34 0.78 11.12 -1.07
CA ILE A 34 0.34 11.83 0.14
C ILE A 34 -0.61 10.97 0.96
N SER A 35 -0.49 10.99 2.28
CA SER A 35 -1.38 10.21 3.15
C SER A 35 -2.81 10.75 3.13
N ARG A 36 -3.80 9.89 3.41
CA ARG A 36 -5.23 10.23 3.32
C ARG A 36 -5.60 11.48 4.12
N GLY A 37 -5.17 11.58 5.37
CA GLY A 37 -5.44 12.72 6.25
C GLY A 37 -4.77 14.03 5.83
N LEU A 38 -3.83 13.99 4.89
CA LEU A 38 -3.14 15.17 4.36
C LEU A 38 -3.61 15.58 2.96
N LEU A 39 -4.56 14.89 2.33
CA LEU A 39 -5.01 15.24 0.98
C LEU A 39 -5.52 16.68 0.85
N ASP A 40 -6.10 17.23 1.92
CA ASP A 40 -6.57 18.61 1.99
C ASP A 40 -5.48 19.61 2.41
N HIS A 41 -4.23 19.13 2.61
CA HIS A 41 -3.15 19.86 3.28
C HIS A 41 -1.78 19.64 2.60
N GLY A 42 -1.36 20.58 1.73
CA GLY A 42 0.05 20.67 1.31
C GLY A 42 0.50 19.73 0.18
N CYS A 43 -0.44 19.29 -0.68
CA CYS A 43 -0.16 18.47 -1.87
C CYS A 43 0.96 19.04 -2.77
N SER A 44 1.12 20.36 -2.85
CA SER A 44 2.06 21.02 -3.77
C SER A 44 3.54 20.72 -3.47
N ILE A 45 3.89 20.51 -2.20
CA ILE A 45 5.29 20.31 -1.77
C ILE A 45 5.57 18.90 -1.25
N TRP A 46 4.56 18.03 -1.20
CA TRP A 46 4.67 16.68 -0.65
C TRP A 46 5.80 15.89 -1.32
N ASN A 47 5.78 15.79 -2.65
CA ASN A 47 6.75 14.98 -3.40
C ASN A 47 8.20 15.42 -3.22
N THR A 48 8.43 16.68 -2.85
CA THR A 48 9.77 17.24 -2.66
C THR A 48 10.23 17.27 -1.21
N HIS A 49 9.32 17.20 -0.23
CA HIS A 49 9.64 17.41 1.19
C HIS A 49 9.23 16.26 2.12
N SER A 50 8.38 15.34 1.69
CA SER A 50 7.83 14.28 2.56
C SER A 50 8.91 13.39 3.19
N HIS A 51 9.99 13.10 2.47
CA HIS A 51 11.14 12.35 2.96
C HIS A 51 11.86 13.02 4.16
N LEU A 52 11.72 14.33 4.34
CA LEU A 52 12.31 15.09 5.44
C LEU A 52 11.57 14.86 6.76
N LEU A 53 10.34 14.34 6.73
CA LEU A 53 9.56 14.02 7.93
C LEU A 53 10.26 12.95 8.78
N GLU A 54 11.09 12.11 8.14
CA GLU A 54 11.91 11.10 8.80
C GLU A 54 13.11 11.70 9.57
N TYR A 55 13.72 12.76 9.03
CA TYR A 55 15.06 13.20 9.48
C TYR A 55 15.06 14.43 10.38
N GLY A 56 13.92 15.09 10.56
CA GLY A 56 13.82 16.25 11.45
C GLY A 56 14.85 17.34 11.11
N ASN A 57 15.21 17.48 9.83
CA ASN A 57 16.18 18.48 9.42
C ASN A 57 15.54 19.86 9.53
N ASP A 58 15.88 20.57 10.60
CA ASP A 58 15.37 21.91 10.89
C ASP A 58 16.07 23.01 10.06
N ASP A 59 17.00 22.67 9.15
CA ASP A 59 17.67 23.65 8.29
C ASP A 59 16.78 24.17 7.15
N LEU A 60 15.70 23.45 6.81
CA LEU A 60 14.68 23.89 5.86
C LEU A 60 13.52 24.54 6.61
N LEU A 61 13.62 25.83 6.91
CA LEU A 61 12.58 26.58 7.65
C LEU A 61 11.65 27.40 6.72
N THR A 62 11.24 26.84 5.58
CA THR A 62 10.20 27.50 4.79
C THR A 62 8.87 27.42 5.53
N GLU A 63 8.03 28.44 5.39
CA GLU A 63 6.69 28.47 6.00
C GLU A 63 5.86 27.25 5.53
N GLU A 64 5.96 26.89 4.26
CA GLU A 64 5.27 25.73 3.69
C GLU A 64 5.70 24.41 4.34
N TRP A 65 6.99 24.23 4.61
CA TRP A 65 7.50 23.04 5.32
C TRP A 65 7.00 22.98 6.76
N ILE A 66 7.03 24.11 7.47
CA ILE A 66 6.56 24.18 8.86
C ILE A 66 5.09 23.77 8.94
N ILE A 67 4.26 24.30 8.03
CA ILE A 67 2.83 23.96 7.93
C ILE A 67 2.65 22.47 7.62
N LEU A 68 3.39 21.93 6.64
CA LEU A 68 3.31 20.51 6.30
C LEU A 68 3.69 19.62 7.51
N LYS A 69 4.77 19.94 8.21
CA LYS A 69 5.23 19.20 9.40
C LYS A 69 4.20 19.25 10.53
N GLN A 70 3.59 20.42 10.77
CA GLN A 70 2.51 20.59 11.75
C GLN A 70 1.30 19.73 11.40
N ASN A 71 0.83 19.79 10.15
CA ASN A 71 -0.30 19.00 9.69
C ASN A 71 0.00 17.50 9.75
N ALA A 72 1.18 17.07 9.31
CA ALA A 72 1.61 15.67 9.38
C ALA A 72 1.61 15.17 10.83
N THR A 73 2.10 15.99 11.77
CA THR A 73 2.07 15.67 13.20
C THR A 73 0.65 15.58 13.73
N GLN A 74 -0.21 16.54 13.39
CA GLN A 74 -1.60 16.59 13.86
C GLN A 74 -2.41 15.39 13.34
N CYS A 75 -2.23 15.02 12.07
CA CYS A 75 -2.89 13.87 11.46
C CYS A 75 -2.27 12.54 11.92
N GLY A 76 -1.10 12.56 12.59
CA GLY A 76 -0.39 11.37 13.03
C GLY A 76 0.21 10.57 11.87
N VAL A 77 0.70 11.27 10.84
CA VAL A 77 1.32 10.65 9.67
C VAL A 77 2.57 9.88 10.08
N LEU A 78 2.62 8.62 9.70
CA LEU A 78 3.76 7.75 9.96
C LEU A 78 4.92 8.11 9.03
N SER A 79 6.10 8.21 9.61
CA SER A 79 7.34 8.15 8.85
C SER A 79 7.57 6.74 8.28
N PHE A 80 8.52 6.61 7.35
CA PHE A 80 8.86 5.33 6.76
C PHE A 80 9.43 4.35 7.81
N ALA A 81 10.26 4.85 8.73
CA ALA A 81 10.74 4.02 9.83
C ALA A 81 9.63 3.60 10.79
N GLN A 82 8.68 4.48 11.08
CA GLN A 82 7.52 4.15 11.93
C GLN A 82 6.62 3.08 11.29
N SER A 83 6.37 3.17 9.98
CA SER A 83 5.68 2.12 9.21
C SER A 83 6.45 0.79 9.27
N THR A 84 7.79 0.85 9.13
CA THR A 84 8.63 -0.36 9.24
C THR A 84 8.60 -0.96 10.66
N LEU A 85 8.62 -0.13 11.69
CA LEU A 85 8.52 -0.55 13.08
C LEU A 85 7.19 -1.26 13.36
N ALA A 86 6.08 -0.73 12.83
CA ALA A 86 4.78 -1.39 12.92
C ALA A 86 4.80 -2.77 12.23
N ALA A 87 5.37 -2.88 11.03
CA ALA A 87 5.53 -4.16 10.32
C ALA A 87 6.34 -5.17 11.14
N LYS A 88 7.51 -4.72 11.65
CA LYS A 88 8.41 -5.51 12.49
C LYS A 88 7.69 -6.03 13.73
N LYS A 89 7.00 -5.16 14.46
CA LYS A 89 6.25 -5.52 15.67
C LYS A 89 5.16 -6.55 15.43
N TYR A 90 4.41 -6.40 14.33
CA TYR A 90 3.42 -7.39 13.94
C TYR A 90 4.05 -8.78 13.81
N VAL A 91 5.16 -8.85 13.07
CA VAL A 91 5.84 -10.11 12.80
C VAL A 91 6.46 -10.71 14.06
N GLU A 92 7.12 -9.90 14.90
CA GLU A 92 7.71 -10.38 16.17
C GLU A 92 6.65 -10.97 17.12
N THR A 93 5.44 -10.42 17.09
CA THR A 93 4.33 -10.84 17.96
C THR A 93 3.61 -12.07 17.42
N ASN A 94 3.43 -12.15 16.09
CA ASN A 94 2.53 -13.12 15.46
C ASN A 94 3.24 -14.24 14.70
N THR A 95 4.56 -14.14 14.50
CA THR A 95 5.35 -15.12 13.74
C THR A 95 6.48 -15.66 14.61
N LYS A 96 6.81 -16.95 14.48
CA LYS A 96 7.85 -17.61 15.29
C LYS A 96 9.10 -17.99 14.48
N VAL A 97 9.25 -17.47 13.27
CA VAL A 97 10.36 -17.81 12.39
C VAL A 97 11.66 -17.14 12.81
N ALA A 98 12.79 -17.77 12.45
CA ALA A 98 14.11 -17.23 12.75
C ALA A 98 14.47 -16.02 11.87
N LYS A 99 13.99 -15.99 10.61
CA LYS A 99 14.36 -15.01 9.59
C LYS A 99 13.16 -14.56 8.78
N VAL A 100 13.09 -13.26 8.48
CA VAL A 100 11.99 -12.63 7.74
C VAL A 100 12.54 -11.58 6.78
N GLU A 101 11.99 -11.56 5.56
CA GLU A 101 12.12 -10.38 4.69
C GLU A 101 10.90 -9.47 4.85
N LEU A 102 11.16 -8.19 5.09
CA LEU A 102 10.16 -7.12 5.09
C LEU A 102 10.43 -6.20 3.91
N TRP A 103 9.54 -6.23 2.93
CA TRP A 103 9.68 -5.45 1.72
C TRP A 103 8.51 -4.47 1.58
N ASN A 104 8.75 -3.18 1.74
CA ASN A 104 7.76 -2.16 1.38
C ASN A 104 7.68 -2.07 -0.15
N ILE A 105 6.61 -2.62 -0.73
CA ILE A 105 6.47 -2.75 -2.18
C ILE A 105 5.85 -1.49 -2.81
N LYS A 106 4.95 -0.82 -2.10
CA LYS A 106 4.29 0.40 -2.55
C LYS A 106 3.72 1.21 -1.39
N GLU A 107 3.35 2.44 -1.70
CA GLU A 107 2.51 3.27 -0.85
C GLU A 107 1.28 3.74 -1.61
N GLY A 108 0.15 3.74 -0.92
CA GLY A 108 -1.07 4.42 -1.35
C GLY A 108 -1.43 5.54 -0.38
N HIS A 109 -2.59 6.16 -0.61
CA HIS A 109 -3.15 7.15 0.31
C HIS A 109 -3.50 6.53 1.66
N THR A 110 -4.08 5.32 1.64
CA THR A 110 -4.61 4.65 2.84
C THR A 110 -3.56 3.80 3.57
N SER A 111 -2.64 3.14 2.84
CA SER A 111 -1.68 2.24 3.47
C SER A 111 -0.31 2.21 2.79
N SER A 112 0.72 1.99 3.60
CA SER A 112 2.00 1.46 3.13
C SER A 112 1.86 -0.06 3.02
N VAL A 113 2.21 -0.62 1.87
CA VAL A 113 2.02 -2.05 1.58
C VAL A 113 3.34 -2.78 1.73
N TRP A 114 3.38 -3.77 2.61
CA TRP A 114 4.56 -4.54 2.94
C TRP A 114 4.37 -6.01 2.58
N LYS A 115 5.20 -6.55 1.70
CA LYS A 115 5.33 -7.99 1.55
C LYS A 115 6.19 -8.54 2.69
N VAL A 116 5.64 -9.50 3.41
CA VAL A 116 6.34 -10.25 4.45
C VAL A 116 6.63 -11.64 3.92
N THR A 117 7.90 -12.05 3.97
CA THR A 117 8.33 -13.39 3.57
C THR A 117 9.04 -14.06 4.75
N PRO A 118 8.31 -14.83 5.57
CA PRO A 118 8.91 -15.60 6.65
C PRO A 118 9.70 -16.79 6.10
N ALA A 119 10.78 -17.18 6.77
CA ALA A 119 11.55 -18.36 6.36
C ALA A 119 10.69 -19.64 6.47
N ASN A 120 10.55 -20.36 5.36
CA ASN A 120 9.78 -21.61 5.23
C ASN A 120 8.25 -21.47 5.44
N GLU A 121 7.69 -20.27 5.28
CA GLU A 121 6.24 -20.06 5.27
C GLU A 121 5.84 -19.30 3.99
N GLU A 122 4.56 -19.39 3.63
CA GLU A 122 4.02 -18.62 2.50
C GLU A 122 4.07 -17.11 2.80
N PRO A 123 4.39 -16.28 1.80
CA PRO A 123 4.39 -14.83 1.96
C PRO A 123 2.97 -14.30 2.18
N PHE A 124 2.89 -13.14 2.82
CA PHE A 124 1.64 -12.41 3.00
C PHE A 124 1.88 -10.91 2.86
N VAL A 125 0.79 -10.15 2.75
CA VAL A 125 0.81 -8.69 2.71
C VAL A 125 0.43 -8.14 4.08
N LEU A 126 1.14 -7.12 4.53
CA LEU A 126 0.69 -6.22 5.58
C LEU A 126 0.37 -4.85 4.97
N ASN A 127 -0.89 -4.44 5.07
CA ASN A 127 -1.26 -3.06 4.80
C ASN A 127 -1.20 -2.29 6.11
N ILE A 128 -0.39 -1.24 6.18
CA ILE A 128 -0.18 -0.45 7.39
C ILE A 128 -0.75 0.93 7.15
N ALA A 129 -1.71 1.33 7.98
CA ALA A 129 -2.32 2.65 7.90
C ALA A 129 -1.28 3.75 8.03
N ARG A 130 -1.40 4.78 7.20
CA ARG A 130 -0.39 5.84 7.11
C ARG A 130 -0.61 7.01 8.05
N ASP A 131 -1.83 7.19 8.54
CA ASP A 131 -2.23 8.19 9.52
C ASP A 131 -3.55 7.78 10.19
N GLN A 132 -4.13 8.64 11.03
CA GLN A 132 -5.38 8.33 11.75
C GLN A 132 -6.58 8.12 10.81
N VAL A 133 -6.75 8.99 9.81
CA VAL A 133 -7.88 8.93 8.86
C VAL A 133 -7.76 7.70 7.98
N ALA A 134 -6.55 7.44 7.50
CA ALA A 134 -6.18 6.26 6.75
C ALA A 134 -6.40 4.98 7.57
N GLY A 135 -6.23 5.03 8.90
CA GLY A 135 -6.49 3.91 9.81
C GLY A 135 -7.97 3.53 9.87
N GLU A 136 -8.85 4.52 10.08
CA GLU A 136 -10.30 4.28 10.11
C GLU A 136 -10.81 3.77 8.75
N GLU A 137 -10.29 4.34 7.65
CA GLU A 137 -10.57 3.87 6.31
C GLU A 137 -10.10 2.41 6.14
N LEU A 138 -8.81 2.11 6.37
CA LEU A 138 -8.26 0.77 6.22
C LEU A 138 -9.03 -0.28 7.03
N LYS A 139 -9.39 0.05 8.27
CA LYS A 139 -10.18 -0.80 9.16
C LYS A 139 -11.56 -1.10 8.57
N THR A 140 -12.23 -0.08 8.06
CA THR A 140 -13.57 -0.20 7.44
C THR A 140 -13.51 -1.07 6.19
N LEU A 141 -12.65 -0.73 5.23
CA LEU A 141 -12.50 -1.48 3.97
C LEU A 141 -12.14 -2.95 4.25
N SER A 142 -11.18 -3.18 5.16
CA SER A 142 -10.74 -4.52 5.51
C SER A 142 -11.79 -5.32 6.27
N THR A 143 -12.63 -4.67 7.07
CA THR A 143 -13.76 -5.34 7.74
C THR A 143 -14.76 -5.85 6.72
N HIS A 144 -15.06 -5.07 5.67
CA HIS A 144 -15.93 -5.51 4.58
C HIS A 144 -15.33 -6.70 3.82
N LEU A 145 -14.07 -6.61 3.41
CA LEU A 145 -13.37 -7.71 2.72
C LEU A 145 -13.25 -8.96 3.60
N LYS A 146 -13.01 -8.78 4.91
CA LYS A 146 -12.96 -9.89 5.87
C LYS A 146 -14.33 -10.57 6.00
N LYS A 147 -15.41 -9.80 6.04
CA LYS A 147 -16.76 -10.38 6.03
C LYS A 147 -17.01 -11.23 4.79
N ILE A 148 -16.62 -10.75 3.61
CA ILE A 148 -16.73 -11.53 2.36
C ILE A 148 -15.80 -12.75 2.41
N THR A 149 -14.60 -12.62 3.00
CA THR A 149 -13.66 -13.73 3.21
C THR A 149 -14.27 -14.85 4.05
N ASP A 150 -14.99 -14.47 5.11
CA ASP A 150 -15.53 -15.40 6.11
C ASP A 150 -16.88 -16.02 5.68
N GLU A 151 -17.70 -15.28 4.92
CA GLU A 151 -19.09 -15.66 4.59
C GLU A 151 -19.35 -15.94 3.10
N GLY A 152 -18.47 -15.47 2.22
CA GLY A 152 -18.70 -15.40 0.77
C GLY A 152 -17.80 -16.29 -0.10
N ASP A 153 -17.91 -16.08 -1.41
CA ASP A 153 -17.01 -16.70 -2.40
C ASP A 153 -15.70 -15.91 -2.48
N THR A 154 -14.59 -16.59 -2.19
CA THR A 154 -13.25 -15.98 -2.21
C THR A 154 -12.52 -16.19 -3.54
N SER A 155 -13.18 -16.68 -4.59
CA SER A 155 -12.52 -17.03 -5.85
C SER A 155 -11.86 -15.83 -6.55
N HIS A 156 -12.37 -14.62 -6.33
CA HIS A 156 -11.88 -13.37 -6.93
C HIS A 156 -11.46 -12.33 -5.88
N LEU A 157 -11.07 -12.76 -4.68
CA LEU A 157 -10.77 -11.90 -3.54
C LEU A 157 -9.43 -12.32 -2.92
N ALA A 158 -8.55 -11.35 -2.67
CA ALA A 158 -7.43 -11.56 -1.76
C ALA A 158 -7.96 -11.54 -0.32
N LYS A 159 -7.76 -12.65 0.39
CA LYS A 159 -8.34 -12.83 1.72
C LYS A 159 -7.75 -11.85 2.73
N VAL A 160 -8.61 -11.34 3.62
CA VAL A 160 -8.18 -10.61 4.82
C VAL A 160 -8.17 -11.59 5.99
N TYR A 161 -6.98 -11.95 6.45
CA TYR A 161 -6.80 -12.88 7.55
C TYR A 161 -6.99 -12.21 8.90
N ASP A 162 -6.48 -10.98 9.06
CA ASP A 162 -6.42 -10.32 10.35
C ASP A 162 -6.50 -8.80 10.21
N ILE A 163 -7.08 -8.16 11.23
CA ILE A 163 -7.17 -6.71 11.37
C ILE A 163 -6.77 -6.39 12.80
N VAL A 164 -5.61 -5.78 12.96
CA VAL A 164 -5.02 -5.50 14.26
C VAL A 164 -4.72 -4.02 14.41
N GLU A 165 -4.55 -3.62 15.66
CA GLU A 165 -4.09 -2.30 15.99
C GLU A 165 -2.84 -2.43 16.86
N ILE A 166 -1.76 -1.76 16.47
CA ILE A 166 -0.48 -1.77 17.16
C ILE A 166 -0.33 -0.47 17.94
N GLU A 167 -0.07 -0.61 19.24
CA GLU A 167 0.32 0.49 20.12
C GLU A 167 1.81 0.35 20.47
N ASP A 168 2.57 1.43 20.32
CA ASP A 168 3.96 1.54 20.77
C ASP A 168 4.30 2.99 21.12
N GLU A 169 5.18 3.18 22.10
CA GLU A 169 5.63 4.50 22.53
C GLU A 169 6.39 5.28 21.43
N GLN A 170 6.96 4.59 20.44
CA GLN A 170 7.66 5.23 19.30
C GLN A 170 6.74 5.54 18.12
N LEU A 171 5.47 5.13 18.17
CA LEU A 171 4.48 5.43 17.15
C LEU A 171 3.65 6.64 17.58
N PRO A 172 3.35 7.58 16.67
CA PRO A 172 2.63 8.80 17.03
C PRO A 172 1.14 8.54 17.30
N ILE A 173 0.64 7.38 16.86
CA ILE A 173 -0.75 6.96 16.91
C ILE A 173 -0.84 5.45 17.14
N LYS A 174 -2.04 4.98 17.49
CA LYS A 174 -2.40 3.58 17.35
C LYS A 174 -2.52 3.23 15.86
N VAL A 175 -1.68 2.33 15.39
CA VAL A 175 -1.56 2.02 13.96
C VAL A 175 -2.43 0.83 13.60
N VAL A 176 -3.42 1.04 12.72
CA VAL A 176 -4.20 -0.04 12.13
C VAL A 176 -3.36 -0.78 11.09
N LEU A 177 -3.36 -2.10 11.14
CA LEU A 177 -2.65 -2.96 10.22
C LEU A 177 -3.50 -4.18 9.86
N THR A 178 -3.44 -4.60 8.60
CA THR A 178 -4.18 -5.78 8.13
C THR A 178 -3.26 -6.79 7.49
N LYS A 179 -3.49 -8.07 7.80
CA LYS A 179 -2.80 -9.20 7.18
C LYS A 179 -3.65 -9.75 6.07
N ASN A 180 -3.13 -9.69 4.85
CA ASN A 180 -3.83 -10.10 3.64
C ASN A 180 -3.07 -11.20 2.91
N GLU A 181 -3.78 -11.93 2.06
CA GLU A 181 -3.21 -12.89 1.12
C GLU A 181 -2.23 -12.21 0.15
N TRP A 182 -1.10 -12.86 -0.08
CA TRP A 182 -0.20 -12.50 -1.19
C TRP A 182 -0.69 -13.18 -2.47
N ILE A 183 -0.96 -12.39 -3.51
CA ILE A 183 -1.34 -12.91 -4.83
C ILE A 183 -0.08 -13.03 -5.66
N ASN A 184 0.27 -14.25 -6.06
CA ASN A 184 1.42 -14.50 -6.92
C ASN A 184 1.19 -13.97 -8.33
N ASP A 185 2.27 -13.48 -8.95
CA ASP A 185 2.31 -13.03 -10.34
C ASP A 185 1.21 -12.03 -10.71
N SER A 186 0.83 -11.18 -9.75
CA SER A 186 -0.23 -10.19 -9.93
C SER A 186 0.30 -8.83 -10.35
N PHE A 187 -0.42 -8.21 -11.27
CA PHE A 187 -0.12 -6.90 -11.84
C PHE A 187 -1.24 -5.90 -11.56
N GLU A 188 -0.92 -4.62 -11.40
CA GLU A 188 -1.93 -3.58 -11.27
C GLU A 188 -2.67 -3.37 -12.60
N ILE A 189 -3.98 -3.10 -12.50
CA ILE A 189 -4.84 -2.77 -13.62
C ILE A 189 -5.13 -1.27 -13.54
N HIS A 190 -4.97 -0.55 -14.64
CA HIS A 190 -5.37 0.86 -14.76
C HIS A 190 -6.36 1.00 -15.92
N SER A 191 -7.19 2.04 -15.91
CA SER A 191 -8.07 2.41 -17.01
C SER A 191 -7.75 3.81 -17.53
N ARG A 192 -7.85 4.00 -18.84
CA ARG A 192 -7.75 5.32 -19.47
C ARG A 192 -8.70 5.45 -20.65
N ILE A 193 -8.97 6.68 -21.05
CA ILE A 193 -9.63 6.97 -22.33
C ILE A 193 -8.58 7.02 -23.44
N ASN A 194 -8.71 6.14 -24.43
CA ASN A 194 -7.89 6.16 -25.63
C ASN A 194 -8.27 7.39 -26.46
N LEU A 195 -7.35 8.35 -26.62
CA LEU A 195 -7.63 9.61 -27.31
C LEU A 195 -7.93 9.45 -28.82
N LYS A 196 -7.58 8.31 -29.44
CA LYS A 196 -7.84 8.06 -30.86
C LYS A 196 -9.22 7.47 -31.11
N THR A 197 -9.66 6.55 -30.25
CA THR A 197 -10.96 5.86 -30.39
C THR A 197 -12.05 6.49 -29.51
N ASN A 198 -11.65 7.29 -28.52
CA ASN A 198 -12.51 7.81 -27.45
C ASN A 198 -13.22 6.71 -26.64
N GLU A 199 -12.58 5.55 -26.53
CA GLU A 199 -13.06 4.40 -25.77
C GLU A 199 -12.20 4.17 -24.53
N GLU A 200 -12.80 3.61 -23.49
CA GLU A 200 -12.05 3.15 -22.32
C GLU A 200 -11.24 1.91 -22.68
N GLU A 201 -9.95 1.92 -22.34
CA GLU A 201 -9.08 0.75 -22.41
C GLU A 201 -8.45 0.46 -21.05
N LEU A 202 -8.27 -0.84 -20.77
CA LEU A 202 -7.55 -1.31 -19.58
C LEU A 202 -6.07 -1.50 -19.90
N LEU A 203 -5.23 -1.17 -18.93
CA LEU A 203 -3.79 -1.26 -18.99
C LEU A 203 -3.28 -2.21 -17.92
N LEU A 204 -2.41 -3.13 -18.31
CA LEU A 204 -1.61 -3.93 -17.41
C LEU A 204 -0.36 -3.13 -17.04
N VAL A 205 -0.11 -2.91 -15.76
CA VAL A 205 1.12 -2.30 -15.26
C VAL A 205 2.06 -3.42 -14.79
N GLU A 206 3.10 -3.67 -15.58
CA GLU A 206 4.08 -4.72 -15.30
C GLU A 206 5.19 -4.24 -14.36
N ARG A 207 5.66 -3.00 -14.57
CA ARG A 207 6.76 -2.44 -13.78
C ARG A 207 6.74 -0.93 -13.74
N PHE A 208 6.98 -0.36 -12.57
CA PHE A 208 7.37 1.04 -12.41
C PHE A 208 8.89 1.13 -12.52
N ILE A 209 9.38 2.01 -13.39
CA ILE A 209 10.81 2.29 -13.54
C ILE A 209 11.13 3.54 -12.75
N THR A 210 11.99 3.41 -11.75
CA THR A 210 12.39 4.50 -10.88
C THR A 210 13.75 5.08 -11.24
N ASP A 211 13.99 6.35 -10.91
CA ASP A 211 15.32 6.94 -11.00
C ASP A 211 16.23 6.30 -9.93
N ALA A 212 17.40 5.79 -10.34
CA ALA A 212 18.34 5.12 -9.43
C ALA A 212 18.93 6.07 -8.36
N GLN A 213 19.03 7.37 -8.65
CA GLN A 213 19.47 8.40 -7.71
C GLN A 213 18.30 8.93 -6.87
N LYS A 214 17.07 8.83 -7.38
CA LYS A 214 15.83 9.22 -6.70
C LYS A 214 14.78 8.09 -6.76
N PRO A 215 14.91 7.04 -5.94
CA PRO A 215 14.06 5.85 -6.02
C PRO A 215 12.55 6.10 -5.83
N ALA A 216 12.18 7.27 -5.29
CA ALA A 216 10.78 7.70 -5.17
C ALA A 216 10.17 8.22 -6.49
N GLU A 217 11.00 8.56 -7.47
CA GLU A 217 10.57 9.16 -8.74
C GLU A 217 10.32 8.08 -9.80
N ILE A 218 9.06 7.87 -10.17
CA ILE A 218 8.69 6.98 -11.29
C ILE A 218 8.94 7.74 -12.60
N THR A 219 9.94 7.29 -13.35
CA THR A 219 10.36 7.88 -14.62
C THR A 219 9.60 7.31 -15.81
N SER A 220 9.16 6.05 -15.72
CA SER A 220 8.32 5.42 -16.75
C SER A 220 7.56 4.22 -16.18
N ILE A 221 6.54 3.78 -16.92
CA ILE A 221 5.73 2.60 -16.61
C ILE A 221 5.87 1.64 -17.80
N LEU A 222 6.27 0.41 -17.51
CA LEU A 222 6.23 -0.70 -18.46
C LEU A 222 4.94 -1.49 -18.29
N GLY A 223 4.36 -1.87 -19.42
CA GLY A 223 3.09 -2.55 -19.44
C GLY A 223 2.53 -2.67 -20.85
N ARG A 224 1.27 -3.05 -20.94
CA ARG A 224 0.56 -3.22 -22.21
C ARG A 224 -0.92 -2.91 -22.06
N VAL A 225 -1.59 -2.69 -23.18
CA VAL A 225 -3.05 -2.65 -23.23
C VAL A 225 -3.57 -4.08 -23.15
N PHE A 226 -4.60 -4.32 -22.33
CA PHE A 226 -5.31 -5.59 -22.33
C PHE A 226 -6.04 -5.81 -23.65
N ASN A 227 -6.06 -7.04 -24.14
CA ASN A 227 -6.85 -7.36 -25.32
C ASN A 227 -8.36 -7.37 -24.98
N ALA A 228 -9.20 -7.45 -26.02
CA ALA A 228 -10.66 -7.41 -25.84
C ALA A 228 -11.20 -8.57 -24.98
N THR A 229 -10.60 -9.75 -25.09
CA THR A 229 -11.04 -10.94 -24.31
C THR A 229 -10.69 -10.77 -22.84
N GLU A 230 -9.45 -10.35 -22.53
CA GLU A 230 -9.01 -10.06 -21.17
C GLU A 230 -9.87 -8.95 -20.54
N THR A 231 -10.13 -7.88 -21.29
CA THR A 231 -10.95 -6.75 -20.81
C THR A 231 -12.38 -7.21 -20.46
N GLN A 232 -13.00 -8.01 -21.32
CA GLN A 232 -14.34 -8.57 -21.06
C GLN A 232 -14.33 -9.49 -19.85
N GLN A 233 -13.30 -10.32 -19.70
CA GLN A 233 -13.14 -11.22 -18.57
C GLN A 233 -13.00 -10.43 -17.26
N ILE A 234 -12.07 -9.47 -17.19
CA ILE A 234 -11.85 -8.63 -16.01
C ILE A 234 -13.15 -7.93 -15.59
N LYS A 235 -13.84 -7.28 -16.54
CA LYS A 235 -15.11 -6.58 -16.25
C LYS A 235 -16.19 -7.54 -15.74
N LYS A 236 -16.29 -8.74 -16.32
CA LYS A 236 -17.25 -9.77 -15.89
C LYS A 236 -16.92 -10.28 -14.49
N GLU A 237 -15.66 -10.55 -14.19
CA GLU A 237 -15.22 -11.06 -12.89
C GLU A 237 -15.42 -10.03 -11.78
N ILE A 238 -15.10 -8.76 -12.03
CA ILE A 238 -15.40 -7.65 -11.12
C ILE A 238 -16.91 -7.57 -10.85
N LEU A 239 -17.74 -7.59 -11.90
CA LEU A 239 -19.21 -7.52 -11.75
C LEU A 239 -19.77 -8.71 -10.96
N ASN A 240 -19.26 -9.91 -11.22
CA ASN A 240 -19.65 -11.12 -10.49
C ASN A 240 -19.29 -11.01 -9.01
N PHE A 241 -18.06 -10.57 -8.71
CA PHE A 241 -17.62 -10.33 -7.34
C PHE A 241 -18.51 -9.30 -6.64
N LEU A 242 -18.79 -8.14 -7.26
CA LEU A 242 -19.65 -7.10 -6.66
C LEU A 242 -21.07 -7.61 -6.35
N THR A 243 -21.61 -8.44 -7.25
CA THR A 243 -22.92 -9.09 -7.07
C THR A 243 -22.92 -10.01 -5.85
N GLN A 244 -21.88 -10.84 -5.72
CA GLN A 244 -21.72 -11.74 -4.57
C GLN A 244 -21.47 -10.95 -3.28
N ALA A 245 -20.60 -9.95 -3.30
CA ALA A 245 -20.26 -9.12 -2.16
C ALA A 245 -21.48 -8.38 -1.58
N THR A 246 -22.42 -7.94 -2.43
CA THR A 246 -23.69 -7.33 -2.00
C THR A 246 -24.58 -8.29 -1.19
N THR A 247 -24.40 -9.60 -1.32
CA THR A 247 -25.12 -10.57 -0.45
C THR A 247 -24.53 -10.66 0.95
N CYS A 248 -23.24 -10.34 1.10
CA CYS A 248 -22.54 -10.33 2.39
C CYS A 248 -22.63 -8.95 3.06
N LEU A 249 -22.63 -7.87 2.28
CA LEU A 249 -22.62 -6.49 2.77
C LEU A 249 -24.03 -5.88 2.77
N SER A 250 -24.26 -4.91 3.65
CA SER A 250 -25.52 -4.16 3.71
C SER A 250 -25.65 -3.05 2.66
N HIS A 251 -24.69 -2.95 1.75
CA HIS A 251 -24.56 -1.93 0.72
C HIS A 251 -23.86 -2.53 -0.50
N THR A 252 -23.95 -1.84 -1.64
CA THR A 252 -23.20 -2.21 -2.84
C THR A 252 -21.77 -1.68 -2.70
N PRO A 253 -20.75 -2.55 -2.67
CA PRO A 253 -19.37 -2.09 -2.66
C PRO A 253 -19.00 -1.43 -3.98
N VAL A 254 -18.04 -0.53 -3.93
CA VAL A 254 -17.50 0.19 -5.07
C VAL A 254 -16.03 -0.21 -5.27
N ILE A 255 -15.67 -0.41 -6.54
CA ILE A 255 -14.29 -0.68 -6.96
C ILE A 255 -13.85 0.45 -7.87
N ASN A 256 -12.68 1.01 -7.60
CA ASN A 256 -11.98 1.94 -8.47
C ASN A 256 -10.68 1.30 -8.97
N ILE A 257 -10.67 0.91 -10.24
CA ILE A 257 -9.51 0.25 -10.87
C ILE A 257 -8.24 1.09 -10.73
N ASN A 258 -8.34 2.42 -10.89
CA ASN A 258 -7.17 3.31 -10.83
C ASN A 258 -6.64 3.56 -9.42
N ASP A 259 -7.39 3.18 -8.38
CA ASP A 259 -6.92 3.24 -6.99
C ASP A 259 -6.14 1.95 -6.61
N GLY A 260 -6.03 1.00 -7.54
CA GLY A 260 -5.37 -0.27 -7.32
C GLY A 260 -6.22 -1.28 -6.57
N ASP A 261 -7.56 -1.13 -6.60
CA ASP A 261 -8.50 -2.03 -5.92
C ASP A 261 -8.52 -3.46 -6.49
N VAL A 262 -8.03 -3.63 -7.72
CA VAL A 262 -8.03 -4.91 -8.45
C VAL A 262 -6.67 -5.16 -9.09
N VAL A 263 -6.20 -6.39 -8.98
CA VAL A 263 -4.99 -6.88 -9.65
C VAL A 263 -5.31 -8.03 -10.60
N TRP A 264 -4.47 -8.23 -11.61
CA TRP A 264 -4.56 -9.31 -12.58
C TRP A 264 -3.41 -10.30 -12.40
N ASN A 265 -3.70 -11.58 -12.14
CA ASN A 265 -2.67 -12.61 -11.92
C ASN A 265 -2.31 -13.44 -13.16
N GLY A 266 -2.71 -12.99 -14.35
CA GLY A 266 -2.56 -13.75 -15.60
C GLY A 266 -3.77 -14.62 -15.95
N GLU A 267 -4.59 -14.99 -14.97
CA GLU A 267 -5.73 -15.89 -15.14
C GLU A 267 -7.06 -15.25 -14.79
N LYS A 268 -7.10 -14.43 -13.72
CA LYS A 268 -8.29 -13.80 -13.19
C LYS A 268 -8.00 -12.44 -12.56
N ALA A 269 -9.03 -11.61 -12.50
CA ALA A 269 -9.08 -10.40 -11.70
C ALA A 269 -9.30 -10.78 -10.23
N VAL A 270 -8.48 -10.22 -9.36
CA VAL A 270 -8.53 -10.41 -7.91
C VAL A 270 -8.72 -9.06 -7.25
N VAL A 271 -9.82 -8.92 -6.52
CA VAL A 271 -10.13 -7.74 -5.73
C VAL A 271 -9.30 -7.75 -4.46
N ILE A 272 -8.64 -6.63 -4.18
CA ILE A 272 -7.77 -6.43 -3.02
C ILE A 272 -8.23 -5.29 -2.11
N ALA A 273 -9.12 -4.42 -2.61
CA ALA A 273 -9.81 -3.38 -1.84
C ALA A 273 -11.22 -3.12 -2.39
N ILE A 274 -12.11 -2.60 -1.54
CA ILE A 274 -13.46 -2.13 -1.89
C ILE A 274 -13.84 -0.96 -1.00
N ASN A 275 -14.57 0.01 -1.55
CA ASN A 275 -15.17 1.15 -0.84
C ASN A 275 -16.67 0.95 -0.56
#